data_AF-A0A2G6VM52-F1
#
_entry.id   AF-A0A2G6VM52-F1
#
_cell.length_a   1.000
_cell.length_b   1.000
_cell.length_c   1.000
_cell.angle_alpha   90.00
_cell.angle_beta   90.00
_cell.angle_gamma   90.00
#
_symmetry.space_group_name_H-M   'P 1'
#
loop_
_entity.id
_entity.type
_entity.pdbx_description
1 polymer ?
#
loop_
_entity_poly.entity_id
_entity_poly.type
_entity_poly.pdbx_seq_one_letter_code
_entity_poly.pdbx_strand_id
1 'polypeptide(L)'
;MKTINYINSFLLGIPLIIFILAFLKIIDLTVYGLLSVIFIGLFQIIVSGYMLFKEPQNKYLQLYIIGVVFYFVMICIDPFASPNFKTYFGIGIPTILAFYLSILIYKKAEK
;
A
#
# COMPACT_ATOMS: atom_id res chain seq x y z
N MET A 1 10.08 15.91 -4.06
CA MET A 1 8.83 15.13 -3.91
C MET A 1 8.28 14.61 -5.23
N LYS A 2 8.41 15.33 -6.35
CA LYS A 2 7.95 14.88 -7.68
C LYS A 2 8.47 13.49 -8.09
N THR A 3 9.76 13.21 -7.95
CA THR A 3 10.34 11.89 -8.25
C THR A 3 9.72 10.77 -7.43
N ILE A 4 9.52 10.97 -6.13
CA ILE A 4 8.86 10.00 -5.24
C ILE A 4 7.43 9.74 -5.71
N ASN A 5 6.69 10.78 -6.13
CA ASN A 5 5.35 10.63 -6.68
C ASN A 5 5.33 9.80 -7.97
N TYR A 6 6.24 10.05 -8.92
CA TYR A 6 6.32 9.26 -10.14
C TYR A 6 6.63 7.78 -9.86
N ILE A 7 7.60 7.50 -8.97
CA ILE A 7 7.94 6.13 -8.58
C ILE A 7 6.75 5.47 -7.88
N ASN A 8 6.10 6.16 -6.94
CA ASN A 8 4.93 5.64 -6.23
C ASN A 8 3.80 5.27 -7.20
N SER A 9 3.45 6.17 -8.12
CA SER A 9 2.38 5.94 -9.10
C SER A 9 2.72 4.79 -10.05
N PHE A 10 3.98 4.68 -10.48
CA PHE A 10 4.45 3.56 -11.30
C PHE A 10 4.32 2.22 -10.54
N LEU A 11 4.81 2.16 -9.31
CA LEU A 11 4.75 0.97 -8.47
C LEU A 11 3.32 0.57 -8.08
N LEU A 12 2.41 1.53 -7.94
CA LEU A 12 0.98 1.26 -7.72
C LEU A 12 0.29 0.73 -8.99
N GLY A 13 0.70 1.24 -10.16
CA GLY A 13 0.14 0.85 -11.45
C GLY A 13 0.49 -0.58 -11.87
N ILE A 14 1.69 -1.08 -11.54
CA ILE A 14 2.12 -2.45 -11.89
C ILE A 14 1.16 -3.51 -11.34
N PRO A 15 0.91 -3.61 -10.02
CA PRO A 15 -0.04 -4.58 -9.47
C PRO A 15 -1.42 -4.44 -10.11
N LEU A 16 -1.90 -3.20 -10.30
CA LEU A 16 -3.22 -2.94 -10.90
C LEU A 16 -3.33 -3.56 -12.29
N ILE A 17 -2.34 -3.32 -13.16
CA ILE A 17 -2.31 -3.87 -14.52
C ILE A 17 -2.20 -5.39 -14.49
N ILE A 18 -1.33 -5.95 -13.64
CA ILE A 18 -1.15 -7.40 -13.53
C ILE A 18 -2.46 -8.07 -13.06
N PHE A 19 -3.13 -7.51 -12.05
CA PHE A 19 -4.41 -8.02 -11.57
C PHE A 19 -5.50 -7.99 -12.64
N ILE A 20 -5.56 -6.94 -13.47
CA ILE A 20 -6.48 -6.86 -14.60
C ILE A 20 -6.19 -7.96 -15.64
N LEU A 21 -4.92 -8.16 -16.01
CA LEU A 21 -4.52 -9.20 -16.97
C LEU A 21 -4.81 -10.62 -16.45
N ALA A 22 -4.56 -10.86 -15.16
CA ALA A 22 -4.88 -12.12 -14.50
C ALA A 22 -6.40 -12.35 -14.43
N PHE A 23 -7.19 -11.32 -14.10
CA PHE A 23 -8.65 -11.38 -14.06
C PHE A 23 -9.25 -11.73 -15.43
N LEU A 24 -8.70 -11.15 -16.51
CA LEU A 24 -9.10 -11.44 -17.89
C LEU A 24 -8.60 -12.80 -18.40
N LYS A 25 -7.85 -13.56 -17.58
CA LYS A 25 -7.24 -14.85 -17.92
C LYS A 25 -6.36 -14.81 -19.18
N ILE A 26 -5.77 -13.66 -19.48
CA ILE A 26 -4.91 -13.49 -20.67
C ILE A 26 -3.55 -14.15 -20.43
N ILE A 27 -2.98 -13.95 -19.23
CA ILE A 27 -1.71 -14.54 -18.78
C ILE A 27 -1.82 -14.81 -17.29
N ASP A 28 -1.38 -15.99 -16.84
CA ASP A 28 -1.24 -16.25 -15.40
C ASP A 28 0.01 -15.57 -14.84
N LEU A 29 -0.19 -14.34 -14.35
CA LEU A 29 0.85 -13.51 -13.73
C LEU A 29 0.61 -13.33 -12.22
N THR A 30 -0.17 -14.22 -11.60
CA THR A 30 -0.63 -14.07 -10.21
C THR A 30 0.53 -13.90 -9.22
N VAL A 31 1.60 -14.68 -9.40
CA VAL A 31 2.82 -14.60 -8.58
C VAL A 31 3.52 -13.25 -8.73
N TYR A 32 3.63 -12.74 -9.96
CA TYR A 32 4.24 -11.43 -10.22
C TYR A 32 3.39 -10.28 -9.66
N GLY A 33 2.06 -10.43 -9.67
CA GLY A 33 1.14 -9.50 -9.04
C GLY A 33 1.39 -9.39 -7.54
N LEU A 34 1.46 -10.53 -6.84
CA LEU A 34 1.78 -10.56 -5.40
C LEU A 34 3.16 -9.98 -5.09
N LEU A 35 4.17 -10.30 -5.89
CA LEU A 35 5.52 -9.76 -5.73
C LEU A 35 5.52 -8.22 -5.86
N SER A 36 4.78 -7.69 -6.83
CA SER A 36 4.66 -6.24 -7.05
C SER A 36 3.99 -5.53 -5.87
N VAL A 37 3.00 -6.16 -5.22
CA VAL A 37 2.35 -5.65 -4.00
C VAL A 37 3.35 -5.53 -2.85
N ILE A 38 4.27 -6.50 -2.70
CA ILE A 38 5.33 -6.44 -1.69
C ILE A 38 6.26 -5.25 -1.96
N PHE A 39 6.68 -5.05 -3.21
CA PHE A 39 7.57 -3.95 -3.58
C PHE A 39 6.96 -2.57 -3.30
N ILE A 40 5.70 -2.34 -3.69
CA ILE A 40 5.03 -1.07 -3.36
C ILE A 40 4.88 -0.89 -1.86
N GLY A 41 4.53 -1.94 -1.12
CA GLY A 41 4.42 -1.88 0.35
C GLY A 41 5.73 -1.46 1.02
N LEU A 42 6.85 -2.08 0.64
CA LEU A 42 8.18 -1.73 1.16
C LEU A 42 8.56 -0.28 0.82
N PHE A 43 8.36 0.13 -0.44
CA PHE A 43 8.62 1.49 -0.87
C PHE A 43 7.81 2.50 -0.05
N GLN A 44 6.53 2.23 0.18
CA GLN A 44 5.64 3.10 0.94
C GLN A 44 5.99 3.18 2.43
N ILE A 45 6.47 2.09 3.04
CA ILE A 45 7.01 2.13 4.41
C ILE A 45 8.23 3.08 4.48
N ILE A 46 9.16 2.96 3.55
CA ILE A 46 10.37 3.82 3.51
C ILE A 46 9.98 5.30 3.31
N VAL A 47 9.12 5.57 2.33
CA VAL A 47 8.70 6.94 2.00
C VAL A 47 7.90 7.58 3.13
N SER A 48 6.97 6.84 3.74
CA SER A 48 6.20 7.34 4.87
C SER A 48 7.08 7.65 6.09
N GLY A 49 8.07 6.80 6.39
CA GLY A 49 9.06 7.07 7.43
C GLY A 49 9.89 8.33 7.14
N TYR A 50 10.37 8.48 5.91
CA TYR A 50 11.06 9.71 5.47
C TYR A 50 10.19 10.95 5.61
N MET A 51 8.93 10.88 5.21
CA MET A 51 7.99 12.00 5.34
C MET A 51 7.71 12.33 6.80
N LEU A 52 7.65 11.32 7.69
CA LEU A 52 7.33 11.50 9.11
C LEU A 52 8.50 12.13 9.85
N PHE A 53 9.72 11.71 9.52
CA PHE A 53 10.92 12.34 10.05
C PHE A 53 10.99 13.84 9.73
N LYS A 54 10.56 14.23 8.51
CA LYS A 54 10.53 15.64 8.09
C LYS A 54 9.37 16.43 8.69
N GLU A 55 8.20 15.81 8.85
CA GLU A 55 6.99 16.47 9.34
C GLU A 55 6.32 15.63 10.43
N PRO A 56 6.94 15.53 11.62
CA PRO A 56 6.48 14.63 12.66
C PRO A 56 5.09 15.00 13.21
N GLN A 57 4.67 16.26 13.07
CA GLN A 57 3.37 16.75 13.52
C GLN A 57 2.24 16.56 12.48
N ASN A 58 2.53 16.00 11.31
CA ASN A 58 1.52 15.79 10.28
C ASN A 58 0.55 14.66 10.67
N LYS A 59 -0.64 15.03 11.17
CA LYS A 59 -1.67 14.09 11.64
C LYS A 59 -2.11 13.07 10.59
N TYR A 60 -2.15 13.45 9.31
CA TYR A 60 -2.52 12.53 8.22
C TYR A 60 -1.48 11.43 8.05
N LEU A 61 -0.21 11.77 8.17
CA LEU A 61 0.87 10.81 8.07
C LEU A 61 0.97 9.92 9.32
N GLN A 62 0.74 10.48 10.51
CA GLN A 62 0.62 9.70 11.74
C GLN A 62 -0.52 8.67 11.64
N LEU A 63 -1.68 9.08 11.12
CA LEU A 63 -2.82 8.18 10.92
C LEU A 63 -2.48 7.03 9.97
N TYR A 64 -1.76 7.30 8.88
CA TYR A 64 -1.27 6.26 7.99
C TYR A 64 -0.38 5.24 8.72
N ILE A 65 0.60 5.71 9.49
CA ILE A 65 1.52 4.84 10.23
C ILE A 65 0.77 4.01 11.29
N ILE A 66 -0.17 4.62 12.02
CA ILE A 66 -1.05 3.90 12.95
C ILE A 66 -1.81 2.80 12.21
N GLY A 67 -2.35 3.09 11.03
CA GLY A 67 -3.04 2.10 10.20
C GLY A 67 -2.13 0.94 9.75
N VAL A 68 -0.90 1.23 9.35
CA VAL A 68 0.11 0.22 9.00
C VAL A 68 0.45 -0.66 10.20
N VAL A 69 0.73 -0.08 11.36
CA VAL A 69 1.03 -0.82 12.60
C VAL A 69 -0.17 -1.67 13.00
N PHE A 70 -1.38 -1.09 12.97
CA PHE A 70 -2.62 -1.79 13.28
C PHE A 70 -2.83 -3.00 12.37
N TYR A 71 -2.60 -2.86 11.07
CA TYR A 71 -2.68 -3.96 10.11
C TYR A 71 -1.74 -5.11 10.47
N PHE A 72 -0.46 -4.83 10.73
CA PHE A 72 0.51 -5.87 11.09
C PHE A 72 0.20 -6.53 12.43
N VAL A 73 -0.22 -5.76 13.44
CA VAL A 73 -0.65 -6.30 14.74
C VAL A 73 -1.86 -7.24 14.57
N MET A 74 -2.85 -6.83 13.78
CA MET A 74 -4.04 -7.64 13.50
C MET A 74 -3.71 -8.93 12.75
N ILE A 75 -2.72 -8.91 11.84
CA ILE A 75 -2.24 -10.14 11.20
C ILE A 75 -1.56 -11.09 12.19
N CYS A 76 -0.79 -10.57 13.14
CA CYS A 76 -0.06 -11.40 14.09
C CYS A 76 -0.96 -12.09 15.13
N ILE A 77 -2.05 -11.45 15.56
CA ILE A 77 -2.94 -11.99 16.60
C ILE A 77 -4.08 -12.85 16.04
N ASP A 78 -4.15 -12.99 14.70
CA ASP A 78 -5.16 -13.75 13.93
C ASP A 78 -6.59 -13.73 14.53
N PRO A 79 -7.19 -12.55 14.75
CA PRO A 79 -8.48 -12.44 15.44
C PRO A 79 -9.65 -12.84 14.53
N PHE A 80 -9.40 -13.34 13.33
CA PHE A 80 -10.39 -13.51 12.27
C PHE A 80 -10.92 -14.93 12.24
N ALA A 81 -12.09 -15.15 12.84
CA ALA A 81 -12.76 -16.46 12.87
C ALA A 81 -13.24 -16.96 11.48
N SER A 82 -13.33 -16.07 10.48
CA SER A 82 -13.81 -16.41 9.13
C SER A 82 -12.68 -16.33 8.10
N PRO A 83 -12.47 -17.39 7.28
CA PRO A 83 -11.49 -17.38 6.18
C PRO A 83 -11.70 -16.24 5.17
N ASN A 84 -12.98 -15.90 4.89
CA ASN A 84 -13.32 -14.83 3.96
C ASN A 84 -12.93 -13.46 4.53
N PHE A 85 -13.20 -13.24 5.83
CA PHE A 85 -12.85 -11.99 6.49
C PHE A 85 -11.33 -11.80 6.54
N LYS A 86 -10.58 -12.86 6.85
CA LYS A 86 -9.11 -12.85 6.81
C LYS A 86 -8.57 -12.47 5.43
N THR A 87 -9.17 -13.00 4.37
CA THR A 87 -8.79 -12.71 2.98
C THR A 87 -9.08 -11.24 2.61
N TYR A 88 -10.28 -10.74 2.93
CA TYR A 88 -10.63 -9.34 2.69
C TYR A 88 -9.78 -8.36 3.49
N PHE A 89 -9.47 -8.70 4.75
CA PHE A 89 -8.60 -7.86 5.58
C PHE A 89 -7.16 -7.84 5.04
N GLY A 90 -6.60 -9.01 4.70
CA GLY A 90 -5.24 -9.17 4.21
C GLY A 90 -4.96 -8.47 2.87
N ILE A 91 -5.99 -8.29 2.03
CA ILE A 91 -5.83 -7.62 0.72
C ILE A 91 -6.38 -6.19 0.76
N GLY A 92 -7.54 -6.00 1.38
CA GLY A 92 -8.28 -4.73 1.35
C GLY A 92 -7.60 -3.62 2.15
N ILE A 93 -7.15 -3.91 3.38
CA ILE A 93 -6.51 -2.88 4.22
C ILE A 93 -5.20 -2.37 3.61
N PRO A 94 -4.26 -3.22 3.16
CA PRO A 94 -3.05 -2.76 2.47
C PRO A 94 -3.35 -1.93 1.23
N THR A 95 -4.37 -2.31 0.46
CA THR A 95 -4.78 -1.57 -0.74
C THR A 95 -5.26 -0.16 -0.37
N ILE A 96 -6.16 -0.05 0.62
CA ILE A 96 -6.65 1.26 1.11
C ILE A 96 -5.50 2.13 1.61
N LEU A 97 -4.59 1.56 2.41
CA LEU A 97 -3.41 2.27 2.91
C LEU A 97 -2.50 2.72 1.76
N ALA A 98 -2.30 1.88 0.74
CA ALA A 98 -1.47 2.22 -0.40
C ALA A 98 -2.03 3.39 -1.20
N PHE A 99 -3.35 3.42 -1.45
CA PHE A 99 -4.00 4.57 -2.07
C PHE A 99 -3.93 5.82 -1.18
N TYR A 100 -4.15 5.67 0.13
CA TYR A 100 -4.10 6.79 1.07
C TYR A 100 -2.74 7.49 1.06
N LEU A 101 -1.63 6.75 1.20
CA LEU A 101 -0.29 7.36 1.15
C LEU A 101 0.01 7.93 -0.23
N SER A 102 -0.44 7.28 -1.32
CA SER A 102 -0.28 7.80 -2.68
C SER A 102 -0.90 9.19 -2.83
N ILE A 103 -2.10 9.41 -2.27
CA ILE A 103 -2.77 10.73 -2.28
C ILE A 103 -1.96 11.76 -1.48
N LEU A 104 -1.39 11.37 -0.32
CA LEU A 104 -0.55 12.27 0.47
C LEU A 104 0.74 12.66 -0.28
N ILE A 105 1.38 11.70 -0.94
CA ILE A 105 2.58 11.93 -1.75
C ILE A 105 2.27 12.88 -2.91
N TYR A 106 1.15 12.65 -3.62
CA TYR A 106 0.70 13.47 -4.73
C TYR A 106 0.46 14.93 -4.31
N LYS A 107 -0.36 15.14 -3.27
CA LYS A 107 -0.65 16.49 -2.72
C LYS A 107 0.61 17.24 -2.31
N LYS A 108 1.65 16.52 -1.88
CA LYS A 108 2.93 17.10 -1.47
C LYS A 108 3.90 17.32 -2.64
N ALA A 109 3.68 16.64 -3.77
CA ALA A 109 4.46 16.83 -4.98
C ALA A 109 3.96 17.99 -5.86
N GLU A 110 2.67 18.34 -5.73
CA GLU A 110 2.04 19.48 -6.40
C GLU A 110 2.16 20.81 -5.65
N LYS A 111 2.55 20.77 -4.37
CA LYS A 111 2.98 21.94 -3.61
C LYS A 111 4.45 22.23 -3.88
#